data_AF-A0A1I2IAE3-F1
#
_entry.id   AF-A0A1I2IAE3-F1
#
_cell.length_a   1.000
_cell.length_b   1.000
_cell.length_c   1.000
_cell.angle_alpha   90.00
_cell.angle_beta   90.00
_cell.angle_gamma   90.00
#
_symmetry.space_group_name_H-M   'P 1'
#
loop_
_entity.id
_entity.type
_entity.pdbx_description
1 polymer ?
#
loop_
_entity_poly.entity_id
_entity_poly.type
_entity_poly.pdbx_seq_one_letter_code
_entity_poly.pdbx_strand_id
1 'polypeptide(L)'
;MTDGRSPTYLGFRDYLWDVLPEAREHILTEELYQVGDGGEIDLTAYRYMSNAFRQVMEDAAGNGDRDLVRRCIALIETMLASGDRNLVDVVQIRVIEKTGHTPGLTDLVRAYAGPLTWPRMANTEGLPGPAAPGPAEAPVADGRPGPEAAAVRSWLWERVPSVRYFVILTEREETRATMSLSAMTAQRYVAEAIVREMGQDALEHALGSGDPRPTEQFAATLELLLAEPGLVALVRSQAAEIVAAADRNPLLREHAAPGLQKLLGDQEPQPDSVRVRLEDLG
;
A
#
# COMPACT_ATOMS: atom_id res chain seq x y z
N MET A 1 -12.41 19.19 10.55
CA MET A 1 -13.33 18.40 11.38
C MET A 1 -13.09 16.95 11.03
N THR A 2 -12.26 16.23 11.80
CA THR A 2 -12.27 14.76 11.73
C THR A 2 -13.46 14.28 12.56
N ASP A 3 -14.19 13.33 12.01
CA ASP A 3 -15.54 12.95 12.39
C ASP A 3 -15.63 12.15 13.70
N GLY A 4 -14.83 12.46 14.72
CA GLY A 4 -14.90 11.82 16.05
C GLY A 4 -14.90 10.30 16.01
N ARG A 5 -14.34 9.67 14.97
CA ARG A 5 -14.42 8.22 14.79
C ARG A 5 -13.52 7.55 15.81
N SER A 6 -14.13 6.89 16.79
CA SER A 6 -13.42 5.97 17.68
C SER A 6 -12.79 4.84 16.85
N PRO A 7 -11.55 4.43 17.16
CA PRO A 7 -10.93 3.31 16.47
C PRO A 7 -11.69 2.01 16.74
N THR A 8 -11.78 1.14 15.74
CA THR A 8 -12.37 -0.20 15.85
C THR A 8 -11.37 -1.22 15.32
N TYR A 9 -11.57 -2.51 15.64
CA TYR A 9 -10.69 -3.58 15.18
C TYR A 9 -10.62 -3.65 13.65
N LEU A 10 -11.77 -3.55 12.95
CA LEU A 10 -11.80 -3.60 11.49
C LEU A 10 -11.41 -2.26 10.84
N GLY A 11 -11.67 -1.14 11.52
CA GLY A 11 -11.32 0.21 11.05
C GLY A 11 -9.89 0.64 11.43
N PHE A 12 -9.10 -0.20 12.10
CA PHE A 12 -7.85 0.22 12.71
C PHE A 12 -6.82 0.71 11.69
N ARG A 13 -6.72 0.04 10.54
CA ARG A 13 -5.87 0.43 9.41
C ARG A 13 -6.09 1.90 9.04
N ASP A 14 -7.35 2.23 8.79
CA ASP A 14 -7.78 3.55 8.34
C ASP A 14 -7.66 4.60 9.44
N TYR A 15 -7.98 4.23 10.67
CA TYR A 15 -7.77 5.10 11.82
C TYR A 15 -6.29 5.47 11.97
N LEU A 16 -5.40 4.46 11.95
CA LEU A 16 -3.96 4.65 12.09
C LEU A 16 -3.39 5.53 10.97
N TRP A 17 -3.87 5.32 9.74
CA TRP A 17 -3.51 6.14 8.59
C TRP A 17 -3.80 7.63 8.80
N ASP A 18 -4.95 7.96 9.39
CA ASP A 18 -5.39 9.34 9.57
C ASP A 18 -4.65 10.03 10.73
N VAL A 19 -4.45 9.32 11.84
CA VAL A 19 -3.99 9.94 13.11
C VAL A 19 -2.49 9.80 13.38
N LEU A 20 -1.79 8.91 12.67
CA LEU A 20 -0.35 8.67 12.81
C LEU A 20 0.32 8.59 11.43
N PRO A 21 0.58 9.73 10.76
CA PRO A 21 1.22 9.78 9.45
C PRO A 21 2.54 9.00 9.37
N GLU A 22 3.29 8.96 10.47
CA GLU A 22 4.54 8.24 10.62
C GLU A 22 4.37 6.71 10.40
N ALA A 23 3.16 6.18 10.60
CA ALA A 23 2.84 4.77 10.35
C ALA A 23 2.59 4.42 8.88
N ARG A 24 2.39 5.40 8.00
CA ARG A 24 1.89 5.17 6.62
C ARG A 24 2.86 4.30 5.81
N GLU A 25 4.17 4.52 5.89
CA GLU A 25 5.15 3.67 5.21
C GLU A 25 5.12 2.22 5.75
N HIS A 26 5.00 2.05 7.07
CA HIS A 26 4.95 0.72 7.67
C HIS A 26 3.66 -0.02 7.32
N ILE A 27 2.51 0.68 7.26
CA ILE A 27 1.25 0.11 6.77
C ILE A 27 1.43 -0.45 5.36
N LEU A 28 1.98 0.35 4.45
CA LEU A 28 2.20 -0.07 3.06
C LEU A 28 3.23 -1.20 2.95
N THR A 29 4.27 -1.18 3.79
CA THR A 29 5.26 -2.26 3.84
C THR A 29 4.63 -3.59 4.25
N GLU A 30 3.72 -3.57 5.23
CA GLU A 30 2.99 -4.78 5.64
C GLU A 30 1.99 -5.27 4.61
N GLU A 31 1.28 -4.35 3.94
CA GLU A 31 0.41 -4.69 2.82
C GLU A 31 1.22 -5.33 1.68
N LEU A 32 2.42 -4.81 1.40
CA LEU A 32 3.33 -5.36 0.39
C LEU A 32 3.76 -6.80 0.71
N TYR A 33 4.16 -7.07 1.97
CA TYR A 33 4.56 -8.41 2.40
C TYR A 33 3.43 -9.43 2.24
N GLN A 34 2.17 -9.05 2.49
CA GLN A 34 1.05 -9.98 2.30
C GLN A 34 0.76 -10.28 0.84
N VAL A 35 0.85 -9.27 -0.03
CA VAL A 35 0.67 -9.50 -1.47
C VAL A 35 1.76 -10.45 -2.01
N GLY A 36 2.99 -10.35 -1.51
CA GLY A 36 4.09 -11.22 -1.92
C GLY A 36 3.96 -12.69 -1.47
N ASP A 37 3.14 -13.00 -0.47
CA ASP A 37 3.01 -14.35 0.10
C ASP A 37 1.93 -15.21 -0.59
N GLY A 38 1.26 -14.69 -1.62
CA GLY A 38 0.29 -15.44 -2.44
C GLY A 38 -0.95 -15.98 -1.70
N GLY A 39 -1.15 -15.57 -0.43
CA GLY A 39 -2.25 -15.99 0.43
C GLY A 39 -3.45 -15.02 0.44
N GLU A 40 -4.50 -15.41 1.18
CA GLU A 40 -5.60 -14.51 1.52
C GLU A 40 -5.05 -13.34 2.37
N ILE A 41 -5.35 -12.11 1.95
CA ILE A 41 -4.88 -10.90 2.60
C ILE A 41 -5.66 -10.72 3.92
N ASP A 42 -5.12 -11.26 5.02
CA ASP A 42 -5.66 -11.11 6.37
C ASP A 42 -5.04 -9.87 7.06
N LEU A 43 -5.46 -8.68 6.60
CA LEU A 43 -5.04 -7.39 7.16
C LEU A 43 -5.89 -7.03 8.38
N THR A 44 -5.52 -7.59 9.54
CA THR A 44 -6.19 -7.33 10.82
C THR A 44 -5.50 -6.26 11.65
N ALA A 45 -6.22 -5.68 12.62
CA ALA A 45 -5.62 -4.80 13.61
C ALA A 45 -4.40 -5.43 14.31
N TYR A 46 -4.40 -6.76 14.51
CA TYR A 46 -3.25 -7.48 15.08
C TYR A 46 -1.94 -7.22 14.34
N ARG A 47 -1.97 -7.23 13.01
CA ARG A 47 -0.78 -7.02 12.18
C ARG A 47 -0.35 -5.56 12.16
N TYR A 48 -1.27 -4.65 11.88
CA TYR A 48 -0.96 -3.22 11.87
C TYR A 48 -0.48 -2.73 13.25
N MET A 49 -1.04 -3.26 14.33
CA MET A 49 -0.55 -2.95 15.68
C MET A 49 0.88 -3.44 15.89
N SER A 50 1.17 -4.68 15.46
CA SER A 50 2.47 -5.33 15.70
C SER A 50 3.60 -4.72 14.88
N ASN A 51 3.31 -4.30 13.65
CA ASN A 51 4.32 -4.03 12.64
C ASN A 51 4.32 -2.58 12.13
N ALA A 52 3.20 -1.85 12.25
CA ALA A 52 3.16 -0.43 11.89
C ALA A 52 3.17 0.45 13.13
N PHE A 53 2.13 0.38 13.97
CA PHE A 53 2.03 1.24 15.15
C PHE A 53 3.20 1.04 16.12
N ARG A 54 3.50 -0.21 16.47
CA ARG A 54 4.60 -0.52 17.39
C ARG A 54 5.96 -0.11 16.81
N GLN A 55 6.18 -0.28 15.52
CA GLN A 55 7.43 0.11 14.87
C GLN A 55 7.66 1.62 14.97
N VAL A 56 6.63 2.44 14.69
CA VAL A 56 6.71 3.90 14.89
C VAL A 56 7.08 4.24 16.34
N MET A 57 6.47 3.56 17.31
CA MET A 57 6.74 3.81 18.72
C MET A 57 8.17 3.40 19.12
N GLU A 58 8.67 2.26 18.63
CA GLU A 58 10.04 1.78 18.85
C GLU A 58 11.08 2.70 18.19
N ASP A 59 10.85 3.12 16.94
CA ASP A 59 11.73 4.03 16.20
C ASP A 59 11.79 5.42 16.84
N ALA A 60 10.64 5.97 17.24
CA ALA A 60 10.57 7.24 17.95
C ALA A 60 11.35 7.20 19.27
N ALA A 61 11.21 6.11 20.04
CA ALA A 61 11.95 5.91 21.27
C ALA A 61 13.46 5.79 21.02
N GLY A 62 13.87 5.02 20.00
CA GLY A 62 15.27 4.86 19.61
C GLY A 62 15.94 6.15 19.15
N ASN A 63 15.17 7.02 18.46
CA ASN A 63 15.63 8.33 17.99
C ASN A 63 15.53 9.44 19.05
N GLY A 64 14.96 9.15 20.22
CA GLY A 64 14.75 10.14 21.28
C GLY A 64 13.63 11.15 21.00
N ASP A 65 12.73 10.86 20.06
CA ASP A 65 11.55 11.68 19.75
C ASP A 65 10.46 11.46 20.81
N ARG A 66 10.59 12.21 21.90
CA ARG A 66 9.68 12.10 23.05
C ARG A 66 8.27 12.57 22.75
N ASP A 67 8.10 13.52 21.82
CA ASP A 67 6.78 14.06 21.48
C ASP A 67 5.99 13.04 20.66
N LEU A 68 6.63 12.36 19.70
CA LEU A 68 6.00 11.27 18.96
C LEU A 68 5.68 10.06 19.86
N VAL A 69 6.58 9.68 20.77
CA VAL A 69 6.29 8.60 21.74
C VAL A 69 5.10 8.97 22.63
N ARG A 70 5.03 10.21 23.10
CA ARG A 70 3.89 10.70 23.88
C ARG A 70 2.59 10.68 23.09
N ARG A 71 2.60 11.07 21.81
CA ARG A 71 1.44 10.94 20.90
C ARG A 71 1.01 9.48 20.75
N CYS A 72 1.94 8.57 20.51
CA CYS A 72 1.65 7.14 20.44
C CYS A 72 0.98 6.62 21.73
N ILE A 73 1.46 7.03 22.91
CA ILE A 73 0.87 6.63 24.19
C ILE A 73 -0.55 7.21 24.36
N ALA A 74 -0.78 8.46 23.93
CA ALA A 74 -2.13 9.03 23.92
C ALA A 74 -3.08 8.28 22.95
N LEU A 75 -2.57 7.76 21.84
CA LEU A 75 -3.34 6.88 20.95
C LEU A 75 -3.68 5.55 21.62
N ILE A 76 -2.78 4.97 22.42
CA ILE A 76 -3.06 3.77 23.24
C ILE A 76 -4.24 4.03 24.17
N GLU A 77 -4.25 5.15 24.90
CA GLU A 77 -5.38 5.54 25.75
C GLU A 77 -6.69 5.64 24.95
N THR A 78 -6.64 6.24 23.76
CA THR A 78 -7.81 6.37 22.88
C THR A 78 -8.34 5.02 22.43
N MET A 79 -7.45 4.08 22.07
CA MET A 79 -7.82 2.73 21.66
C MET A 79 -8.41 1.93 22.83
N LEU A 80 -7.83 2.06 24.03
CA LEU A 80 -8.37 1.43 25.25
C LEU A 80 -9.74 1.98 25.65
N ALA A 81 -10.00 3.26 25.35
CA ALA A 81 -11.28 3.91 25.61
C ALA A 81 -12.38 3.62 24.57
N SER A 82 -12.03 3.02 23.43
CA SER A 82 -12.94 2.83 22.28
C SER A 82 -14.17 1.95 22.55
N GLY A 83 -14.09 1.06 23.54
CA GLY A 83 -15.13 0.07 23.84
C GLY A 83 -15.16 -1.15 22.91
N ASP A 84 -14.33 -1.18 21.86
CA ASP A 84 -14.16 -2.35 20.99
C ASP A 84 -13.25 -3.38 21.68
N ARG A 85 -13.85 -4.48 22.15
CA ARG A 85 -13.13 -5.52 22.90
C ARG A 85 -11.99 -6.14 22.09
N ASN A 86 -12.20 -6.39 20.80
CA ASN A 86 -11.17 -7.02 19.97
C ASN A 86 -9.97 -6.08 19.80
N LEU A 87 -10.22 -4.77 19.62
CA LEU A 87 -9.14 -3.79 19.54
C LEU A 87 -8.41 -3.64 20.89
N VAL A 88 -9.15 -3.60 21.99
CA VAL A 88 -8.57 -3.54 23.35
C VAL A 88 -7.65 -4.74 23.61
N ASP A 89 -8.09 -5.95 23.25
CA ASP A 89 -7.29 -7.17 23.41
C ASP A 89 -6.00 -7.12 22.58
N VAL A 90 -6.07 -6.61 21.33
CA VAL A 90 -4.89 -6.42 20.49
C VAL A 90 -3.90 -5.44 21.13
N VAL A 91 -4.37 -4.31 21.64
CA VAL A 91 -3.52 -3.31 22.31
C VAL A 91 -2.84 -3.92 23.53
N GLN A 92 -3.59 -4.67 24.34
CA GLN A 92 -3.06 -5.37 25.52
C GLN A 92 -1.92 -6.32 25.13
N ILE A 93 -2.17 -7.23 24.19
CA ILE A 93 -1.22 -8.30 23.83
C ILE A 93 -0.03 -7.77 23.03
N ARG A 94 -0.27 -6.87 22.06
CA ARG A 94 0.76 -6.49 21.08
C ARG A 94 1.54 -5.25 21.46
N VAL A 95 1.00 -4.40 22.32
CA VAL A 95 1.67 -3.17 22.74
C VAL A 95 2.04 -3.27 24.22
N ILE A 96 1.07 -3.43 25.12
CA ILE A 96 1.31 -3.32 26.57
C ILE A 96 2.22 -4.45 27.07
N GLU A 97 1.87 -5.71 26.81
CA GLU A 97 2.68 -6.85 27.25
C GLU A 97 4.08 -6.86 26.62
N LYS A 98 4.19 -6.43 25.36
CA LYS A 98 5.48 -6.39 24.65
C LYS A 98 6.36 -5.22 25.07
N THR A 99 5.77 -4.08 25.44
CA THR A 99 6.54 -2.88 25.82
C THR A 99 7.35 -3.10 27.07
N GLY A 100 6.85 -3.91 28.03
CA GLY A 100 7.62 -4.27 29.23
C GLY A 100 8.97 -4.95 28.93
N HIS A 101 9.10 -5.58 27.76
CA HIS A 101 10.34 -6.23 27.34
C HIS A 101 11.33 -5.29 26.62
N THR A 102 11.03 -3.99 26.50
CA THR A 102 11.86 -2.99 25.81
C THR A 102 12.26 -1.88 26.78
N PRO A 103 13.42 -1.96 27.46
CA PRO A 103 13.75 -1.10 28.60
C PRO A 103 13.62 0.42 28.35
N GLY A 104 14.06 0.92 27.19
CA GLY A 104 13.96 2.35 26.85
C GLY A 104 12.52 2.83 26.62
N LEU A 105 11.63 1.91 26.24
CA LEU A 105 10.22 2.20 25.98
C LEU A 105 9.40 2.11 27.28
N THR A 106 9.74 1.19 28.18
CA THR A 106 9.15 1.07 29.52
C THR A 106 9.23 2.38 30.30
N ASP A 107 10.37 3.06 30.30
CA ASP A 107 10.53 4.32 31.04
C ASP A 107 9.72 5.47 30.43
N LEU A 108 9.61 5.53 29.10
CA LEU A 108 8.79 6.53 28.40
C LEU A 108 7.29 6.28 28.61
N VAL A 109 6.86 5.02 28.58
CA VAL A 109 5.48 4.64 28.92
C VAL A 109 5.18 4.97 30.38
N ARG A 110 6.11 4.72 31.32
CA ARG A 110 5.94 5.13 32.72
C ARG A 110 5.76 6.65 32.86
N ALA A 111 6.46 7.43 32.06
CA ALA A 111 6.39 8.88 32.12
C ALA A 111 5.07 9.45 31.58
N TYR A 112 4.43 8.80 30.59
CA TYR A 112 3.30 9.38 29.86
C TYR A 112 1.99 8.57 29.90
N ALA A 113 2.00 7.36 30.46
CA ALA A 113 0.81 6.51 30.52
C ALA A 113 -0.33 7.21 31.28
N GLY A 114 -1.50 7.20 30.66
CA GLY A 114 -2.73 7.71 31.25
C GLY A 114 -3.44 6.67 32.12
N PRO A 115 -4.67 6.98 32.56
CA PRO A 115 -5.41 6.18 33.54
C PRO A 115 -5.85 4.80 33.04
N LEU A 116 -5.90 4.55 31.72
CA LEU A 116 -6.25 3.22 31.18
C LEU A 116 -5.02 2.36 30.90
N THR A 117 -3.93 2.93 30.39
CA THR A 117 -2.70 2.18 30.10
C THR A 117 -1.97 1.83 31.37
N TRP A 118 -1.91 2.76 32.34
CA TRP A 118 -1.12 2.58 33.55
C TRP A 118 -1.49 1.33 34.37
N PRO A 119 -2.76 1.08 34.74
CA PRO A 119 -3.12 -0.11 35.53
C PRO A 119 -2.74 -1.42 34.83
N ARG A 120 -2.80 -1.44 33.50
CA ARG A 120 -2.47 -2.62 32.70
C ARG A 120 -0.96 -2.88 32.69
N MET A 121 -0.14 -1.84 32.58
CA MET A 121 1.32 -1.95 32.71
C MET A 121 1.75 -2.36 34.14
N ALA A 122 1.13 -1.77 35.16
CA ALA A 122 1.47 -2.04 36.56
C ALA A 122 1.20 -3.51 36.95
N ASN A 123 0.16 -4.13 36.39
CA ASN A 123 -0.14 -5.54 36.57
C ASN A 123 0.89 -6.48 35.93
N THR A 124 1.66 -5.99 34.95
CA THR A 124 2.70 -6.76 34.26
C THR A 124 4.05 -6.67 34.97
N GLU A 125 4.36 -5.56 35.66
CA GLU A 125 5.73 -5.28 36.14
C GLU A 125 5.88 -4.76 37.59
N GLY A 126 4.81 -4.57 38.36
CA GLY A 126 4.91 -4.19 39.78
C GLY A 126 5.56 -2.82 40.04
N LEU A 127 5.29 -1.83 39.18
CA LEU A 127 5.93 -0.50 39.18
C LEU A 127 5.15 0.56 40.00
N PRO A 128 5.84 1.57 40.61
CA PRO A 128 5.19 2.67 41.35
C PRO A 128 4.54 3.72 40.43
N GLY A 129 3.53 4.43 40.97
CA GLY A 129 2.43 5.13 40.28
C GLY A 129 2.73 6.27 39.27
N PRO A 130 1.68 6.74 38.54
CA PRO A 130 1.82 7.50 37.29
C PRO A 130 2.04 9.01 37.51
N ALA A 131 2.57 9.67 36.46
CA ALA A 131 2.55 11.13 36.30
C ALA A 131 1.27 11.59 35.56
N ALA A 132 0.94 12.88 35.66
CA ALA A 132 -0.31 13.44 35.13
C ALA A 132 -0.43 13.35 33.59
N PRO A 133 -1.63 13.10 33.05
CA PRO A 133 -1.85 12.96 31.61
C PRO A 133 -1.65 14.28 30.86
N GLY A 134 -1.04 14.19 29.68
CA GLY A 134 -0.93 15.29 28.73
C GLY A 134 -2.20 15.47 27.89
N PRO A 135 -2.47 16.68 27.35
CA PRO A 135 -3.60 16.92 26.45
C PRO A 135 -3.53 16.06 25.18
N ALA A 136 -4.70 15.69 24.67
CA ALA A 136 -4.87 15.08 23.35
C ALA A 136 -4.62 16.13 22.26
N GLU A 137 -3.80 15.78 21.27
CA GLU A 137 -3.44 16.68 20.18
C GLU A 137 -4.40 16.59 18.99
N ALA A 138 -4.40 17.65 18.18
CA ALA A 138 -5.32 17.82 17.06
C ALA A 138 -5.01 16.84 15.91
N PRO A 139 -6.01 16.48 15.11
CA PRO A 139 -5.83 15.56 13.98
C PRO A 139 -4.97 16.19 12.89
N VAL A 140 -4.06 15.39 12.32
CA VAL A 140 -3.34 15.69 11.10
C VAL A 140 -4.28 15.46 9.89
N ALA A 141 -4.00 16.10 8.74
CA ALA A 141 -4.76 15.86 7.51
C ALA A 141 -4.83 14.36 7.18
N ASP A 142 -6.01 13.89 6.75
CA ASP A 142 -6.30 12.47 6.52
C ASP A 142 -5.32 11.80 5.54
N GLY A 143 -4.70 12.59 4.66
CA GLY A 143 -3.63 12.15 3.76
C GLY A 143 -4.06 11.06 2.80
N ARG A 144 -5.37 10.94 2.56
CA ARG A 144 -5.96 9.95 1.64
C ARG A 144 -5.95 10.49 0.21
N PRO A 145 -5.93 9.61 -0.81
CA PRO A 145 -6.14 10.04 -2.19
C PRO A 145 -7.52 10.67 -2.37
N GLY A 146 -7.63 11.56 -3.37
CA GLY A 146 -8.93 12.10 -3.79
C GLY A 146 -9.90 11.01 -4.24
N PRO A 147 -11.22 11.29 -4.32
CA PRO A 147 -12.25 10.28 -4.53
C PRO A 147 -12.10 9.50 -5.85
N GLU A 148 -11.65 10.17 -6.91
CA GLU A 148 -11.39 9.52 -8.21
C GLU A 148 -10.21 8.54 -8.10
N ALA A 149 -9.11 8.96 -7.49
CA ALA A 149 -7.94 8.11 -7.27
C ALA A 149 -8.26 6.93 -6.34
N ALA A 150 -9.04 7.16 -5.28
CA ALA A 150 -9.54 6.10 -4.41
C ALA A 150 -10.41 5.08 -5.16
N ALA A 151 -11.30 5.54 -6.06
CA ALA A 151 -12.13 4.67 -6.87
C ALA A 151 -11.32 3.79 -7.83
N VAL A 152 -10.32 4.38 -8.51
CA VAL A 152 -9.40 3.62 -9.38
C VAL A 152 -8.60 2.61 -8.58
N ARG A 153 -8.05 3.01 -7.44
CA ARG A 153 -7.31 2.11 -6.54
C ARG A 153 -8.16 0.93 -6.09
N SER A 154 -9.39 1.16 -5.66
CA SER A 154 -10.31 0.08 -5.27
C SER A 154 -10.65 -0.84 -6.43
N TRP A 155 -10.92 -0.28 -7.62
CA TRP A 155 -11.19 -1.09 -8.82
C TRP A 155 -10.00 -1.99 -9.16
N LEU A 156 -8.79 -1.43 -9.18
CA LEU A 156 -7.55 -2.18 -9.44
C LEU A 156 -7.35 -3.29 -8.41
N TRP A 157 -7.55 -2.95 -7.13
CA TRP A 157 -7.40 -3.87 -6.01
C TRP A 157 -8.35 -5.07 -6.11
N GLU A 158 -9.61 -4.83 -6.46
CA GLU A 158 -10.64 -5.87 -6.51
C GLU A 158 -10.58 -6.69 -7.80
N ARG A 159 -10.34 -6.04 -8.94
CA ARG A 159 -10.50 -6.65 -10.26
C ARG A 159 -9.22 -7.19 -10.86
N VAL A 160 -8.06 -6.69 -10.44
CA VAL A 160 -6.77 -7.06 -11.03
C VAL A 160 -5.75 -7.42 -9.96
N PRO A 161 -5.86 -8.60 -9.31
CA PRO A 161 -4.98 -8.97 -8.20
C PRO A 161 -3.47 -8.86 -8.50
N SER A 162 -3.06 -9.11 -9.74
CA SER A 162 -1.67 -8.98 -10.19
C SER A 162 -1.09 -7.57 -10.06
N VAL A 163 -1.92 -6.52 -10.03
CA VAL A 163 -1.44 -5.13 -9.92
C VAL A 163 -1.26 -4.65 -8.49
N ARG A 164 -1.75 -5.39 -7.49
CA ARG A 164 -1.75 -4.97 -6.09
C ARG A 164 -0.33 -4.65 -5.60
N TYR A 165 0.65 -5.46 -5.98
CA TYR A 165 2.05 -5.27 -5.62
C TYR A 165 2.55 -3.90 -6.11
N PHE A 166 2.33 -3.58 -7.39
CA PHE A 166 2.78 -2.33 -8.00
C PHE A 166 2.02 -1.11 -7.49
N VAL A 167 0.71 -1.24 -7.22
CA VAL A 167 -0.09 -0.19 -6.57
C VAL A 167 0.51 0.18 -5.22
N ILE A 168 0.86 -0.80 -4.39
CA ILE A 168 1.47 -0.57 -3.08
C ILE A 168 2.87 0.04 -3.20
N LEU A 169 3.68 -0.41 -4.18
CA LEU A 169 4.99 0.18 -4.43
C LEU A 169 4.88 1.67 -4.74
N THR A 170 4.02 2.05 -5.69
CA THR A 170 3.79 3.47 -6.03
C THR A 170 3.24 4.27 -4.85
N GLU A 171 2.28 3.73 -4.09
CA GLU A 171 1.77 4.39 -2.88
C GLU A 171 2.88 4.59 -1.83
N ARG A 172 3.78 3.62 -1.70
CA ARG A 172 4.89 3.66 -0.75
C ARG A 172 5.92 4.70 -1.14
N GLU A 173 6.25 4.81 -2.42
CA GLU A 173 7.12 5.86 -2.93
C GLU A 173 6.56 7.26 -2.67
N GLU A 174 5.28 7.47 -2.98
CA GLU A 174 4.59 8.73 -2.71
C GLU A 174 4.59 9.04 -1.21
N THR A 175 4.24 8.05 -0.38
CA THR A 175 4.22 8.20 1.08
C THR A 175 5.61 8.49 1.64
N ARG A 176 6.66 7.86 1.13
CA ARG A 176 8.05 8.18 1.53
C ARG A 176 8.43 9.61 1.18
N ALA A 177 7.96 10.10 0.03
CA ALA A 177 8.28 11.44 -0.44
C ALA A 177 7.50 12.54 0.30
N THR A 178 6.22 12.30 0.62
CA THR A 178 5.30 13.35 1.07
C THR A 178 4.59 13.07 2.38
N MET A 179 4.80 11.89 2.97
CA MET A 179 4.05 11.35 4.10
C MET A 179 2.53 11.32 3.85
N SER A 180 2.08 11.34 2.60
CA SER A 180 0.68 11.48 2.23
C SER A 180 0.38 10.76 0.92
N LEU A 181 -0.87 10.36 0.69
CA LEU A 181 -1.35 9.96 -0.63
C LEU A 181 -2.27 11.02 -1.26
N SER A 182 -2.37 12.22 -0.67
CA SER A 182 -3.25 13.27 -1.19
C SER A 182 -2.90 13.74 -2.60
N ALA A 183 -1.65 13.57 -3.02
CA ALA A 183 -1.18 13.86 -4.38
C ALA A 183 -1.39 12.69 -5.36
N MET A 184 -1.82 11.50 -4.88
CA MET A 184 -2.14 10.40 -5.77
C MET A 184 -3.37 10.74 -6.62
N THR A 185 -3.24 10.49 -7.92
CA THR A 185 -4.29 10.68 -8.91
C THR A 185 -4.60 9.35 -9.59
N ALA A 186 -5.80 9.26 -10.20
CA ALA A 186 -6.15 8.13 -11.05
C ALA A 186 -5.11 7.91 -12.17
N GLN A 187 -4.61 9.01 -12.74
CA GLN A 187 -3.54 8.96 -13.74
C GLN A 187 -2.24 8.37 -13.18
N ARG A 188 -1.82 8.73 -11.96
CA ARG A 188 -0.59 8.15 -11.36
C ARG A 188 -0.72 6.65 -11.16
N TYR A 189 -1.87 6.12 -10.75
CA TYR A 189 -2.04 4.66 -10.66
C TYR A 189 -1.87 3.97 -12.02
N VAL A 190 -2.39 4.54 -13.11
CA VAL A 190 -2.24 3.93 -14.44
C VAL A 190 -0.82 4.13 -15.00
N ALA A 191 -0.28 5.34 -14.93
CA ALA A 191 1.02 5.66 -15.50
C ALA A 191 2.18 5.03 -14.72
N GLU A 192 2.16 5.16 -13.39
CA GLU A 192 3.27 4.73 -12.54
C GLU A 192 3.14 3.23 -12.23
N ALA A 193 2.08 2.81 -11.55
CA ALA A 193 1.98 1.42 -11.07
C ALA A 193 1.84 0.41 -12.21
N ILE A 194 1.08 0.75 -13.26
CA ILE A 194 0.76 -0.22 -14.33
C ILE A 194 1.73 -0.07 -15.49
N VAL A 195 1.76 1.09 -16.15
CA VAL A 195 2.55 1.25 -17.37
C VAL A 195 4.05 1.18 -17.07
N ARG A 196 4.52 1.82 -16.00
CA ARG A 196 5.93 1.84 -15.66
C ARG A 196 6.37 0.65 -14.83
N GLU A 197 5.85 0.50 -13.61
CA GLU A 197 6.34 -0.51 -12.67
C GLU A 197 6.05 -1.94 -13.15
N MET A 198 4.78 -2.25 -13.45
CA MET A 198 4.42 -3.59 -13.97
C MET A 198 5.02 -3.84 -15.37
N GLY A 199 5.10 -2.81 -16.22
CA GLY A 199 5.73 -2.93 -17.54
C GLY A 199 7.24 -3.20 -17.46
N GLN A 200 7.94 -2.57 -16.52
CA GLN A 200 9.36 -2.79 -16.26
C GLN A 200 9.60 -4.20 -15.69
N ASP A 201 8.81 -4.63 -14.72
CA ASP A 201 8.87 -5.99 -14.16
C ASP A 201 8.66 -7.05 -15.25
N ALA A 202 7.69 -6.84 -16.13
CA ALA A 202 7.44 -7.71 -17.28
C ALA A 202 8.65 -7.80 -18.22
N LEU A 203 9.30 -6.67 -18.51
CA LEU A 203 10.49 -6.61 -19.35
C LEU A 203 11.68 -7.32 -18.69
N GLU A 204 11.91 -7.08 -17.41
CA GLU A 204 13.02 -7.69 -16.66
C GLU A 204 12.89 -9.22 -16.61
N HIS A 205 11.69 -9.74 -16.39
CA HIS A 205 11.46 -11.18 -16.40
C HIS A 205 11.60 -11.79 -17.80
N ALA A 206 11.11 -11.11 -18.84
CA ALA A 206 11.26 -11.56 -20.22
C ALA A 206 12.74 -11.64 -20.64
N LEU A 207 13.55 -10.63 -20.28
CA LEU A 207 14.97 -10.59 -20.63
C LEU A 207 15.85 -11.46 -19.72
N GLY A 208 15.53 -11.54 -18.43
CA GLY A 208 16.37 -12.19 -17.42
C GLY A 208 16.08 -13.67 -17.27
N SER A 209 14.81 -14.04 -17.15
CA SER A 209 14.37 -15.42 -16.84
C SER A 209 13.75 -16.15 -18.03
N GLY A 210 13.33 -15.42 -19.07
CA GLY A 210 12.55 -15.96 -20.17
C GLY A 210 11.14 -16.40 -19.78
N ASP A 211 10.66 -16.05 -18.58
CA ASP A 211 9.31 -16.33 -18.11
C ASP A 211 8.31 -15.36 -18.77
N PRO A 212 7.37 -15.85 -19.61
CA PRO A 212 6.41 -14.98 -20.28
C PRO A 212 5.29 -14.51 -19.35
N ARG A 213 5.07 -15.17 -18.20
CA ARG A 213 3.89 -14.94 -17.33
C ARG A 213 3.74 -13.47 -16.89
N PRO A 214 4.79 -12.75 -16.48
CA PRO A 214 4.66 -11.32 -16.16
C PRO A 214 4.23 -10.47 -17.36
N THR A 215 4.70 -10.81 -18.56
CA THR A 215 4.30 -10.11 -19.79
C THR A 215 2.85 -10.43 -20.17
N GLU A 216 2.41 -11.68 -20.05
CA GLU A 216 1.02 -12.08 -20.23
C GLU A 216 0.08 -11.34 -19.26
N GLN A 217 0.47 -11.25 -17.99
CA GLN A 217 -0.30 -10.52 -16.97
C GLN A 217 -0.36 -9.02 -17.26
N PHE A 218 0.73 -8.43 -17.73
CA PHE A 218 0.76 -7.01 -18.11
C PHE A 218 -0.15 -6.75 -19.31
N ALA A 219 -0.08 -7.57 -20.36
CA ALA A 219 -0.95 -7.49 -21.52
C ALA A 219 -2.44 -7.62 -21.14
N ALA A 220 -2.78 -8.62 -20.32
CA ALA A 220 -4.14 -8.85 -19.84
C ALA A 220 -4.65 -7.69 -18.97
N THR A 221 -3.79 -7.10 -18.16
CA THR A 221 -4.12 -5.92 -17.34
C THR A 221 -4.46 -4.71 -18.23
N LEU A 222 -3.62 -4.41 -19.23
CA LEU A 222 -3.89 -3.31 -20.16
C LEU A 222 -5.19 -3.53 -20.93
N GLU A 223 -5.49 -4.75 -21.36
CA GLU A 223 -6.76 -5.08 -22.02
C GLU A 223 -7.97 -4.82 -21.11
N LEU A 224 -7.91 -5.26 -19.86
CA LEU A 224 -8.98 -5.02 -18.89
C LEU A 224 -9.24 -3.52 -18.67
N LEU A 225 -8.18 -2.72 -18.59
CA LEU A 225 -8.31 -1.26 -18.43
C LEU A 225 -8.86 -0.58 -19.69
N LEU A 226 -8.50 -1.07 -20.88
CA LEU A 226 -9.04 -0.57 -22.15
C LEU A 226 -10.53 -0.89 -22.32
N ALA A 227 -11.00 -1.98 -21.72
CA ALA A 227 -12.40 -2.37 -21.72
C ALA A 227 -13.26 -1.60 -20.70
N GLU A 228 -12.65 -1.01 -19.66
CA GLU A 228 -13.35 -0.28 -18.61
C GLU A 228 -13.60 1.20 -19.02
N PRO A 229 -14.87 1.65 -19.16
CA PRO A 229 -15.19 2.98 -19.66
C PRO A 229 -14.58 4.13 -18.84
N GLY A 230 -14.39 3.94 -17.53
CA GLY A 230 -13.78 4.93 -16.65
C GLY A 230 -12.25 5.03 -16.76
N LEU A 231 -11.59 4.01 -17.34
CA LEU A 231 -10.12 3.89 -17.33
C LEU A 231 -9.50 3.96 -18.73
N VAL A 232 -10.27 3.69 -19.79
CA VAL A 232 -9.78 3.69 -21.18
C VAL A 232 -9.10 5.00 -21.60
N ALA A 233 -9.61 6.15 -21.14
CA ALA A 233 -9.02 7.44 -21.44
C ALA A 233 -7.64 7.62 -20.78
N LEU A 234 -7.49 7.12 -19.55
CA LEU A 234 -6.21 7.14 -18.82
C LEU A 234 -5.18 6.25 -19.53
N VAL A 235 -5.55 5.02 -19.93
CA VAL A 235 -4.64 4.14 -20.67
C VAL A 235 -4.22 4.76 -22.00
N ARG A 236 -5.17 5.33 -22.76
CA ARG A 236 -4.86 5.99 -24.03
C ARG A 236 -3.95 7.20 -23.87
N SER A 237 -4.03 7.91 -22.74
CA SER A 237 -3.09 9.01 -22.44
C SER A 237 -1.65 8.53 -22.29
N GLN A 238 -1.44 7.24 -22.01
CA GLN A 238 -0.12 6.60 -21.85
C GLN A 238 0.31 5.79 -23.08
N ALA A 239 -0.39 5.92 -24.21
CA ALA A 239 -0.17 5.09 -25.40
C ALA A 239 1.28 5.09 -25.90
N ALA A 240 1.95 6.24 -25.89
CA ALA A 240 3.34 6.35 -26.34
C ALA A 240 4.31 5.51 -25.49
N GLU A 241 4.11 5.49 -24.17
CA GLU A 241 4.94 4.71 -23.26
C GLU A 241 4.63 3.20 -23.37
N ILE A 242 3.36 2.84 -23.56
CA ILE A 242 2.94 1.46 -23.81
C ILE A 242 3.52 0.92 -25.12
N VAL A 243 3.50 1.72 -26.20
CA VAL A 243 4.13 1.35 -27.49
C VAL A 243 5.64 1.18 -27.32
N ALA A 244 6.30 2.10 -26.61
CA ALA A 244 7.73 1.99 -26.34
C ALA A 244 8.06 0.75 -25.48
N ALA A 245 7.20 0.37 -24.55
CA ALA A 245 7.35 -0.88 -23.80
C ALA A 245 7.22 -2.11 -24.70
N ALA A 246 6.26 -2.12 -25.65
CA ALA A 246 6.10 -3.20 -26.61
C ALA A 246 7.27 -3.33 -27.60
N ASP A 247 7.94 -2.22 -27.92
CA ASP A 247 9.17 -2.23 -28.75
C ASP A 247 10.35 -2.88 -28.02
N ARG A 248 10.44 -2.69 -26.70
CA ARG A 248 11.46 -3.31 -25.85
C ARG A 248 11.13 -4.76 -25.50
N ASN A 249 9.85 -5.11 -25.42
CA ASN A 249 9.35 -6.43 -25.07
C ASN A 249 8.41 -6.98 -26.17
N PRO A 250 8.95 -7.68 -27.18
CA PRO A 250 8.14 -8.21 -28.28
C PRO A 250 7.03 -9.18 -27.85
N LEU A 251 7.20 -9.88 -26.72
CA LEU A 251 6.17 -10.77 -26.16
C LEU A 251 4.89 -10.01 -25.79
N LEU A 252 4.97 -8.71 -25.51
CA LEU A 252 3.79 -7.89 -25.23
C LEU A 252 2.85 -7.82 -26.44
N ARG A 253 3.39 -7.79 -27.67
CA ARG A 253 2.59 -7.83 -28.90
C ARG A 253 2.00 -9.23 -29.13
N GLU A 254 2.78 -10.27 -28.87
CA GLU A 254 2.33 -11.66 -29.00
C GLU A 254 1.13 -11.97 -28.10
N HIS A 255 1.13 -11.44 -26.87
CA HIS A 255 0.06 -11.63 -25.90
C HIS A 255 -1.00 -10.53 -25.91
N ALA A 256 -0.90 -9.55 -26.82
CA ALA A 256 -1.88 -8.48 -26.89
C ALA A 256 -3.25 -9.01 -27.34
N ALA A 257 -4.28 -8.74 -26.55
CA ALA A 257 -5.68 -8.94 -26.94
C ALA A 257 -6.15 -7.80 -27.88
N PRO A 258 -7.34 -7.89 -28.51
CA PRO A 258 -7.73 -6.99 -29.60
C PRO A 258 -7.72 -5.49 -29.25
N GLY A 259 -8.09 -5.12 -28.02
CA GLY A 259 -8.05 -3.72 -27.57
C GLY A 259 -6.63 -3.18 -27.54
N LEU A 260 -5.71 -3.96 -26.96
CA LEU A 260 -4.29 -3.64 -26.88
C LEU A 260 -3.60 -3.69 -28.25
N GLN A 261 -3.90 -4.66 -29.12
CA GLN A 261 -3.40 -4.71 -30.50
C GLN A 261 -3.73 -3.43 -31.28
N LYS A 262 -4.99 -2.97 -31.15
CA LYS A 262 -5.44 -1.70 -31.74
C LYS A 262 -4.67 -0.49 -31.19
N LEU A 263 -4.33 -0.50 -29.90
CA LEU A 263 -3.53 0.56 -29.29
C LEU A 263 -2.07 0.53 -29.76
N LEU A 264 -1.48 -0.66 -29.86
CA LEU A 264 -0.10 -0.88 -30.27
C LEU A 264 0.14 -0.65 -31.77
N GLY A 265 -0.95 -0.52 -32.54
CA GLY A 265 -0.90 -0.15 -33.94
C GLY A 265 -0.59 -1.34 -34.84
N ASP A 266 -1.23 -2.49 -34.62
CA ASP A 266 -1.24 -3.55 -35.63
C ASP A 266 -1.78 -2.97 -36.94
N GLN A 267 -0.85 -2.74 -37.87
CA GLN A 267 -1.12 -2.81 -39.30
C GLN A 267 -1.72 -4.18 -39.54
N GLU A 268 -2.84 -4.26 -40.25
CA GLU A 268 -3.26 -5.51 -40.86
C GLU A 268 -2.01 -6.15 -41.51
N PRO A 269 -1.74 -7.45 -41.30
CA PRO A 269 -0.73 -8.12 -42.12
C PRO A 269 -1.16 -7.89 -43.57
N GLN A 270 -0.37 -7.14 -44.35
CA GLN A 270 -0.66 -6.98 -45.76
C GLN A 270 -0.80 -8.37 -46.37
N PRO A 271 -1.97 -8.75 -46.91
CA PRO A 271 -2.08 -9.95 -47.70
C PRO A 271 -1.44 -9.60 -49.04
N ASP A 272 -0.11 -9.71 -49.14
CA ASP A 272 0.66 -9.90 -50.37
C ASP A 272 2.16 -9.76 -50.08
N SER A 273 2.72 -10.72 -49.34
CA SER A 273 4.02 -11.23 -49.75
C SER A 273 3.78 -12.55 -50.46
N VAL A 274 3.41 -12.44 -51.72
CA VAL A 274 3.65 -13.49 -52.71
C VAL A 274 5.09 -13.92 -52.52
N ARG A 275 5.28 -15.10 -51.89
CA ARG A 275 6.53 -15.84 -51.97
C ARG A 275 6.73 -16.13 -53.45
N VAL A 276 7.50 -15.29 -54.12
CA VAL A 276 8.15 -15.65 -55.39
C VAL A 276 8.96 -16.89 -55.06
N ARG A 277 8.53 -18.03 -55.59
CA ARG A 277 9.31 -19.27 -55.51
C ARG A 277 10.59 -19.03 -56.29
N LEU A 278 11.72 -19.35 -55.69
CA LEU A 278 13.01 -19.47 -56.38
C LEU A 278 13.05 -20.58 -57.44
N GLU A 279 11.90 -21.20 -57.77
CA GLU A 279 11.75 -22.21 -58.82
C GLU A 279 11.49 -21.58 -60.21
N ASP A 280 11.22 -20.28 -60.29
CA ASP A 280 10.93 -19.57 -61.56
C ASP A 280 12.10 -18.73 -62.11
N LEU A 281 13.33 -18.93 -61.59
CA LEU A 281 14.55 -18.32 -62.13
C LEU A 281 15.66 -19.37 -62.35
N GLY A 282 15.47 -20.21 -63.36
CA GLY A 282 16.54 -20.95 -64.03
C GLY A 282 16.76 -22.38 -63.58
#